data_AF-A0A7Y5DW52-F1
#
_entry.id   AF-A0A7Y5DW52-F1
#
_cell.length_a   1.000
_cell.length_b   1.000
_cell.length_c   1.000
_cell.angle_alpha   90.00
_cell.angle_beta   90.00
_cell.angle_gamma   90.00
#
_symmetry.space_group_name_H-M   'P 1'
#
loop_
_entity.id
_entity.type
_entity.pdbx_description
1 polymer ?
#
loop_
_entity_poly.entity_id
_entity_poly.type
_entity_poly.pdbx_seq_one_letter_code
_entity_poly.pdbx_strand_id
1 'polypeptide(L)'
;MSRGFGSARLRRASLGLLVAFPVLAIAAGCSKKPEQVTPASDVSVSLATRPPGTASLTARPGMVWIPPGLLKAGTHPNVAPRIADEELPGAPVQMGGYYIDLYPYPNEPGAIPTTAVSRDEAQKLCGAKGKRLCTELEWERSCKGNDNQTYEYGNGYQADVCGTGIAADRAARRPNGERSTCKSGFGVIDMHGGVWEWTDSPWARRTHDASVGVLRGGNAKSGELVGRCANALGRPVGTKQATIGFRCCAGPRNDAAVDFDVRDQQALERRPDRELEALTAPLADITTTLWGSRETQASAYEFQRAWHWHPVGNEELLIALGCERRGGPWAHCGVVVTRVYEGKAMLLAQFATGAHIPDVIAFDDDKRHLRARGMDIRGTFQRDFEYVYGRIKVTEEARP
;
A
#
# COMPACT_ATOMS: atom_id res chain seq x y z
N MET A 1 -2.39 -3.80 -108.67
CA MET A 1 -3.77 -3.57 -108.18
C MET A 1 -3.71 -2.33 -107.28
N SER A 2 -3.97 -1.13 -107.83
CA SER A 2 -5.29 -0.46 -107.86
C SER A 2 -5.79 -0.14 -106.44
N ARG A 3 -6.10 1.07 -105.98
CA ARG A 3 -6.22 2.46 -106.48
C ARG A 3 -6.30 3.33 -105.18
N GLY A 4 -5.71 4.54 -105.12
CA GLY A 4 -6.41 5.86 -105.16
C GLY A 4 -7.26 6.13 -103.89
N PHE A 5 -7.22 7.22 -103.14
CA PHE A 5 -7.09 8.68 -103.37
C PHE A 5 -6.71 9.31 -102.00
N GLY A 6 -5.89 10.37 -101.88
CA GLY A 6 -6.24 11.78 -102.16
C GLY A 6 -6.29 12.59 -100.84
N SER A 7 -5.26 13.39 -100.56
CA SER A 7 -5.31 14.87 -100.37
C SER A 7 -5.93 15.37 -99.04
N ALA A 8 -5.63 16.52 -98.45
CA ALA A 8 -4.52 17.48 -98.47
C ALA A 8 -4.74 18.43 -97.26
N ARG A 9 -3.65 18.97 -96.70
CA ARG A 9 -3.47 20.28 -96.03
C ARG A 9 -4.51 20.74 -94.97
N LEU A 10 -4.03 21.17 -93.80
CA LEU A 10 -3.72 22.59 -93.53
C LEU A 10 -3.23 22.81 -92.08
N ARG A 11 -2.39 23.84 -91.95
CA ARG A 11 -1.78 24.40 -90.74
C ARG A 11 -2.81 24.80 -89.68
N ARG A 12 -2.44 24.72 -88.39
CA ARG A 12 -2.46 25.86 -87.45
C ARG A 12 -1.75 25.52 -86.15
N ALA A 13 -0.95 26.49 -85.72
CA ALA A 13 -0.29 26.56 -84.43
C ALA A 13 -1.32 26.79 -83.30
N SER A 14 -0.91 26.43 -82.08
CA SER A 14 -1.02 27.22 -80.84
C SER A 14 -1.58 26.44 -79.64
N LEU A 15 -0.94 26.70 -78.49
CA LEU A 15 -1.38 26.49 -77.10
C LEU A 15 -1.44 25.04 -76.57
N GLY A 16 -0.29 24.58 -76.07
CA GLY A 16 -0.24 23.59 -74.98
C GLY A 16 -0.19 24.31 -73.63
N LEU A 17 -1.34 24.47 -72.98
CA LEU A 17 -1.46 24.88 -71.58
C LEU A 17 -1.44 23.59 -70.74
N LEU A 18 -0.28 23.23 -70.20
CA LEU A 18 -0.15 22.11 -69.25
C LEU A 18 -0.59 22.58 -67.87
N VAL A 19 -1.80 22.18 -67.49
CA VAL A 19 -2.37 22.36 -66.15
C VAL A 19 -1.63 21.44 -65.18
N ALA A 20 -0.88 22.04 -64.26
CA ALA A 20 -0.25 21.35 -63.14
C ALA A 20 -1.32 21.00 -62.09
N PHE A 21 -1.62 19.72 -61.94
CA PHE A 21 -2.35 19.19 -60.78
C PHE A 21 -1.32 18.78 -59.71
N PRO A 22 -1.33 19.39 -58.51
CA PRO A 22 -0.55 18.87 -57.39
C PRO A 22 -1.29 17.64 -56.82
N VAL A 23 -0.66 16.48 -56.93
CA VAL A 23 -1.06 15.26 -56.20
C VAL A 23 -0.74 15.48 -54.72
N LEU A 24 -1.77 15.73 -53.93
CA LEU A 24 -1.72 15.82 -52.48
C LEU A 24 -1.57 14.41 -51.89
N ALA A 25 -0.34 14.00 -51.57
CA ALA A 25 -0.10 12.76 -50.84
C ALA A 25 -0.44 12.97 -49.35
N ILE A 26 -1.60 12.47 -48.92
CA ILE A 26 -2.00 12.41 -47.51
C ILE A 26 -1.28 11.20 -46.89
N ALA A 27 -0.17 11.44 -46.20
CA ALA A 27 0.46 10.46 -45.32
C ALA A 27 -0.16 10.58 -43.91
N ALA A 28 -1.29 9.92 -43.69
CA ALA A 28 -1.83 9.68 -42.36
C ALA A 28 -1.12 8.44 -41.76
N GLY A 29 0.10 8.64 -41.24
CA GLY A 29 0.85 7.63 -40.51
C GLY A 29 0.75 7.87 -39.00
N CYS A 30 -0.13 7.11 -38.33
CA CYS A 30 -0.32 7.12 -36.89
C CYS A 30 0.99 6.80 -36.15
N SER A 31 1.71 7.82 -35.69
CA SER A 31 2.76 7.66 -34.69
C SER A 31 2.10 7.41 -33.33
N LYS A 32 1.86 6.15 -32.98
CA LYS A 32 1.59 5.78 -31.59
C LYS A 32 2.85 6.05 -30.78
N LYS A 33 2.83 7.19 -30.08
CA LYS A 33 3.78 7.52 -29.00
C LYS A 33 3.80 6.33 -28.03
N PRO A 34 4.96 5.82 -27.59
CA PRO A 34 4.99 4.76 -26.60
C PRO A 34 4.27 5.28 -25.35
N GLU A 35 3.20 4.60 -24.99
CA GLU A 35 2.43 4.83 -23.78
C GLU A 35 3.36 4.54 -22.61
N GLN A 36 3.77 5.61 -21.93
CA GLN A 36 4.53 5.49 -20.70
C GLN A 36 3.62 4.81 -19.68
N VAL A 37 3.96 3.57 -19.33
CA VAL A 37 3.40 2.89 -18.17
C VAL A 37 3.89 3.65 -16.93
N THR A 38 3.04 4.51 -16.39
CA THR A 38 3.18 5.07 -15.05
C THR A 38 3.06 3.93 -14.03
N PRO A 39 3.98 3.81 -13.05
CA PRO A 39 3.82 2.84 -11.98
C PRO A 39 2.57 3.17 -11.15
N ALA A 40 1.94 2.12 -10.61
CA ALA A 40 0.74 2.20 -9.81
C ALA A 40 0.94 3.05 -8.54
N SER A 41 0.40 4.28 -8.55
CA SER A 41 -0.01 5.01 -7.36
C SER A 41 -0.83 6.23 -7.76
N ASP A 42 -2.06 6.04 -8.25
CA ASP A 42 -3.04 7.12 -8.36
C ASP A 42 -3.62 7.40 -6.97
N VAL A 43 -2.81 7.94 -6.07
CA VAL A 43 -3.27 8.39 -4.76
C VAL A 43 -3.70 9.83 -4.93
N SER A 44 -5.00 10.05 -5.14
CA SER A 44 -5.54 11.41 -5.18
C SER A 44 -5.99 11.82 -3.78
N VAL A 45 -5.50 12.97 -3.30
CA VAL A 45 -5.97 13.58 -2.05
C VAL A 45 -6.96 14.66 -2.43
N SER A 46 -8.23 14.46 -2.07
CA SER A 46 -9.24 15.51 -2.25
C SER A 46 -9.10 16.51 -1.11
N LEU A 47 -8.57 17.69 -1.43
CA LEU A 47 -8.40 18.79 -0.49
C LEU A 47 -9.64 19.69 -0.51
N ALA A 48 -10.49 19.58 0.50
CA ALA A 48 -11.40 20.66 0.86
C ALA A 48 -10.66 21.65 1.78
N THR A 49 -9.82 22.52 1.21
CA THR A 49 -9.10 23.53 1.99
C THR A 49 -10.02 24.68 2.39
N ARG A 50 -10.40 24.73 3.67
CA ARG A 50 -10.76 25.99 4.34
C ARG A 50 -9.50 26.54 5.01
N PRO A 51 -9.20 27.86 4.94
CA PRO A 51 -8.04 28.43 5.62
C PRO A 51 -8.10 28.16 7.13
N PRO A 52 -6.95 28.06 7.83
CA PRO A 52 -6.94 27.98 9.29
C PRO A 52 -7.40 29.32 9.84
N GLY A 53 -8.71 29.46 10.05
CA GLY A 53 -9.23 30.50 10.91
C GLY A 53 -8.68 30.27 12.30
N THR A 54 -8.11 31.30 12.91
CA THR A 54 -7.74 31.35 14.33
C THR A 54 -9.01 31.21 15.15
N ALA A 55 -9.49 29.97 15.31
CA ALA A 55 -10.56 29.65 16.25
C ALA A 55 -9.99 29.86 17.65
N SER A 56 -10.63 30.71 18.44
CA SER A 56 -10.36 30.84 19.86
C SER A 56 -10.38 29.45 20.50
N LEU A 57 -9.28 29.06 21.16
CA LEU A 57 -9.14 27.76 21.80
C LEU A 57 -10.00 27.75 23.08
N THR A 58 -11.29 27.46 22.94
CA THR A 58 -12.13 27.20 24.11
C THR A 58 -11.73 25.87 24.70
N ALA A 59 -11.17 25.88 25.92
CA ALA A 59 -10.87 24.67 26.66
C ALA A 59 -12.13 23.79 26.78
N ARG A 60 -12.02 22.53 26.34
CA ARG A 60 -13.08 21.53 26.42
C ARG A 60 -12.67 20.48 27.45
N PRO A 61 -13.26 20.45 28.65
CA PRO A 61 -12.90 19.47 29.67
C PRO A 61 -12.92 18.03 29.14
N GLY A 62 -11.85 17.29 29.42
CA GLY A 62 -11.68 15.91 28.96
C GLY A 62 -11.31 15.75 27.48
N MET A 63 -11.10 16.83 26.71
CA MET A 63 -10.67 16.75 25.31
C MET A 63 -9.26 17.32 25.13
N VAL A 64 -8.53 16.77 24.16
CA VAL A 64 -7.22 17.22 23.72
C VAL A 64 -7.38 18.07 22.47
N TRP A 65 -6.70 19.22 22.43
CA TRP A 65 -6.57 20.01 21.20
C TRP A 65 -5.47 19.43 20.31
N ILE A 66 -5.83 19.06 19.08
CA ILE A 66 -4.89 18.65 18.06
C ILE A 66 -4.61 19.84 17.14
N PRO A 67 -3.39 20.35 17.08
CA PRO A 67 -3.07 21.50 16.24
C PRO A 67 -3.12 21.13 14.75
N PRO A 68 -3.37 22.12 13.86
CA PRO A 68 -3.19 21.94 12.42
C PRO A 68 -1.81 21.39 12.08
N GLY A 69 -1.70 20.62 11.00
CA GLY A 69 -0.41 20.13 10.53
C GLY A 69 -0.54 18.92 9.61
N LEU A 70 0.62 18.39 9.20
CA LEU A 70 0.70 17.32 8.21
C LEU A 70 0.47 15.94 8.85
N LEU A 71 -0.43 15.16 8.27
CA LEU A 71 -0.59 13.73 8.49
C LEU A 71 0.00 12.97 7.29
N LYS A 72 0.83 11.94 7.56
CA LYS A 72 1.19 10.90 6.59
C LYS A 72 0.17 9.77 6.74
N ALA A 73 -0.93 9.86 5.99
CA ALA A 73 -2.10 9.01 6.12
C ALA A 73 -1.81 7.57 5.66
N GLY A 74 -1.77 6.67 6.62
CA GLY A 74 -1.50 5.25 6.50
C GLY A 74 -0.03 4.87 6.73
N THR A 75 0.42 3.85 6.00
CA THR A 75 1.77 3.29 6.10
C THR A 75 2.43 3.35 4.74
N HIS A 76 3.63 3.96 4.68
CA HIS A 76 4.41 4.04 3.45
C HIS A 76 4.73 2.63 2.90
N PRO A 77 4.74 2.38 1.58
CA PRO A 77 5.00 1.05 1.01
C PRO A 77 6.32 0.40 1.43
N ASN A 78 7.32 1.20 1.73
CA ASN A 78 8.64 0.72 2.20
C ASN A 78 8.70 0.44 3.71
N VAL A 79 7.62 0.62 4.46
CA VAL A 79 7.56 0.36 5.89
C VAL A 79 6.76 -0.91 6.14
N ALA A 80 7.35 -1.85 6.87
CA ALA A 80 6.71 -3.08 7.32
C ALA A 80 6.65 -3.13 8.86
N PRO A 81 5.60 -3.73 9.45
CA PRO A 81 4.56 -4.45 8.73
C PRO A 81 3.45 -3.53 8.18
N ARG A 82 2.77 -3.99 7.12
CA ARG A 82 1.71 -3.25 6.40
C ARG A 82 0.67 -4.20 5.82
N ILE A 83 -0.61 -3.83 5.91
CA ILE A 83 -1.71 -4.47 5.17
C ILE A 83 -1.96 -3.65 3.91
N ALA A 84 -1.30 -4.03 2.81
CA ALA A 84 -1.19 -3.18 1.63
C ALA A 84 -2.52 -2.86 0.94
N ASP A 85 -3.56 -3.69 1.09
CA ASP A 85 -4.89 -3.50 0.48
C ASP A 85 -5.93 -2.87 1.43
N GLU A 86 -5.55 -2.56 2.67
CA GLU A 86 -6.43 -1.93 3.66
C GLU A 86 -5.86 -0.62 4.23
N GLU A 87 -4.54 -0.46 4.22
CA GLU A 87 -3.90 0.74 4.74
C GLU A 87 -3.57 1.73 3.63
N LEU A 88 -3.95 2.98 3.88
CA LEU A 88 -3.55 4.09 3.04
C LEU A 88 -2.01 4.11 2.86
N PRO A 89 -1.48 4.62 1.75
CA PRO A 89 -0.08 4.44 1.38
C PRO A 89 0.89 5.45 2.02
N GLY A 90 0.51 6.12 3.11
CA GLY A 90 1.31 7.19 3.73
C GLY A 90 1.13 8.54 3.04
N ALA A 91 -0.04 8.81 2.47
CA ALA A 91 -0.32 10.02 1.69
C ALA A 91 -0.21 11.30 2.55
N PRO A 92 0.45 12.36 2.06
CA PRO A 92 0.52 13.63 2.80
C PRO A 92 -0.83 14.34 2.78
N VAL A 93 -1.42 14.58 3.96
CA VAL A 93 -2.69 15.28 4.13
C VAL A 93 -2.52 16.44 5.11
N GLN A 94 -2.82 17.66 4.65
CA GLN A 94 -2.83 18.84 5.52
C GLN A 94 -4.12 18.86 6.34
N MET A 95 -3.99 18.78 7.66
CA MET A 95 -5.12 18.76 8.59
C MET A 95 -5.29 20.13 9.27
N GLY A 96 -6.54 20.54 9.45
CA GLY A 96 -6.93 21.63 10.34
C GLY A 96 -6.94 21.19 11.80
N GLY A 97 -7.08 22.15 12.72
CA GLY A 97 -7.13 21.87 14.15
C GLY A 97 -8.52 21.44 14.62
N TYR A 98 -8.57 20.53 15.59
CA TYR A 98 -9.81 19.97 16.15
C TYR A 98 -9.58 19.47 17.58
N TYR A 99 -10.65 19.17 18.29
CA TYR A 99 -10.61 18.52 19.59
C TYR A 99 -10.96 17.04 19.45
N ILE A 100 -10.33 16.19 20.27
CA ILE A 100 -10.65 14.77 20.40
C ILE A 100 -10.75 14.38 21.87
N ASP A 101 -11.64 13.46 22.20
CA ASP A 101 -11.76 12.89 23.54
C ASP A 101 -10.46 12.21 23.99
N LEU A 102 -10.08 12.42 25.24
CA LEU A 102 -8.87 11.87 25.84
C LEU A 102 -8.91 10.33 25.91
N TYR A 103 -10.08 9.76 26.21
CA TYR A 103 -10.34 8.32 26.30
C TYR A 103 -11.51 7.92 25.39
N PRO A 104 -11.67 6.61 25.10
CA PRO A 104 -12.90 6.08 24.53
C PRO A 104 -14.15 6.52 25.33
N TYR A 105 -15.28 6.68 24.64
CA TYR A 105 -16.55 7.07 25.26
C TYR A 105 -16.89 6.12 26.42
N PRO A 106 -17.22 6.62 27.64
CA PRO A 106 -17.77 7.94 27.96
C PRO A 106 -16.75 9.07 28.19
N ASN A 107 -15.47 8.86 27.87
CA ASN A 107 -14.38 9.82 28.07
C ASN A 107 -14.12 10.12 29.55
N GLU A 108 -14.20 9.09 30.38
CA GLU A 108 -13.98 9.14 31.83
C GLU A 108 -12.88 8.13 32.21
N PRO A 109 -11.89 8.51 33.04
CA PRO A 109 -10.86 7.60 33.50
C PRO A 109 -11.46 6.52 34.39
N GLY A 110 -11.02 5.26 34.23
CA GLY A 110 -11.53 4.11 34.97
C GLY A 110 -12.90 3.59 34.51
N ALA A 111 -13.59 4.30 33.63
CA ALA A 111 -14.84 3.80 33.04
C ALA A 111 -14.55 2.68 32.04
N ILE A 112 -15.45 1.70 31.94
CA ILE A 112 -15.44 0.72 30.85
C ILE A 112 -15.97 1.42 29.59
N PRO A 113 -15.27 1.33 28.44
CA PRO A 113 -15.77 1.88 27.18
C PRO A 113 -17.18 1.39 26.86
N THR A 114 -18.04 2.30 26.39
CA THR A 114 -19.34 1.90 25.86
C THR A 114 -19.14 1.19 24.53
N THR A 115 -19.63 -0.05 24.45
CA THR A 115 -19.49 -0.92 23.28
C THR A 115 -20.84 -1.40 22.78
N ALA A 116 -20.85 -2.27 21.76
CA ALA A 116 -22.07 -2.84 21.17
C ALA A 116 -23.02 -1.77 20.61
N VAL A 117 -22.44 -0.70 20.08
CA VAL A 117 -23.16 0.40 19.40
C VAL A 117 -22.87 0.39 17.90
N SER A 118 -23.87 0.77 17.11
CA SER A 118 -23.67 1.03 15.68
C SER A 118 -22.98 2.38 15.46
N ARG A 119 -22.52 2.64 14.23
CA ARG A 119 -21.92 3.95 13.88
C ARG A 119 -22.92 5.10 14.12
N ASP A 120 -24.18 4.90 13.75
CA ASP A 120 -25.24 5.91 13.91
C ASP A 120 -25.56 6.17 15.39
N GLU A 121 -25.52 5.14 16.23
CA GLU A 121 -25.69 5.29 17.68
C GLU A 121 -24.52 6.04 18.31
N ALA A 122 -23.29 5.69 17.94
CA ALA A 122 -22.09 6.42 18.35
C ALA A 122 -22.18 7.91 17.95
N GLN A 123 -22.61 8.21 16.73
CA GLN A 123 -22.79 9.58 16.26
C GLN A 123 -23.86 10.34 17.07
N LYS A 124 -25.00 9.70 17.40
CA LYS A 124 -26.05 10.29 18.25
C LYS A 124 -25.54 10.55 19.67
N LEU A 125 -24.77 9.63 20.25
CA LEU A 125 -24.19 9.78 21.59
C LEU A 125 -23.17 10.92 21.66
N CYS A 126 -22.31 11.07 20.64
CA CYS A 126 -21.44 12.24 20.53
C CYS A 126 -22.26 13.53 20.35
N GLY A 127 -23.30 13.51 19.52
CA GLY A 127 -24.18 14.64 19.28
C GLY A 127 -24.88 15.14 20.55
N ALA A 128 -25.36 14.22 21.39
CA ALA A 128 -25.97 14.54 22.69
C ALA A 128 -25.03 15.26 23.66
N LYS A 129 -23.70 15.19 23.44
CA LYS A 129 -22.67 15.90 24.21
C LYS A 129 -22.17 17.17 23.50
N GLY A 130 -22.82 17.61 22.42
CA GLY A 130 -22.35 18.75 21.62
C GLY A 130 -21.03 18.48 20.89
N LYS A 131 -20.77 17.21 20.56
CA LYS A 131 -19.61 16.71 19.83
C LYS A 131 -20.07 16.04 18.53
N ARG A 132 -19.13 15.44 17.80
CA ARG A 132 -19.36 14.60 16.62
C ARG A 132 -18.47 13.36 16.71
N LEU A 133 -18.71 12.38 15.86
CA LEU A 133 -17.76 11.29 15.68
C LEU A 133 -16.50 11.82 14.95
N CYS A 134 -15.34 11.25 15.24
CA CYS A 134 -14.09 11.62 14.57
C CYS A 134 -14.05 11.10 13.14
N THR A 135 -13.38 11.80 12.22
CA THR A 135 -13.03 11.20 10.91
C THR A 135 -11.88 10.21 11.08
N GLU A 136 -11.66 9.30 10.12
CA GLU A 136 -10.55 8.34 10.21
C GLU A 136 -9.18 9.03 10.22
N LEU A 137 -9.04 10.15 9.51
CA LEU A 137 -7.79 10.91 9.44
C LEU A 137 -7.56 11.74 10.70
N GLU A 138 -8.61 12.24 11.34
CA GLU A 138 -8.52 12.86 12.66
C GLU A 138 -8.09 11.83 13.71
N TRP A 139 -8.69 10.65 13.69
CA TRP A 139 -8.30 9.57 14.57
C TRP A 139 -6.83 9.18 14.39
N GLU A 140 -6.42 8.97 13.13
CA GLU A 140 -5.05 8.57 12.83
C GLU A 140 -4.02 9.63 13.21
N ARG A 141 -4.28 10.90 12.90
CA ARG A 141 -3.41 12.00 13.31
C ARG A 141 -3.28 12.09 14.82
N SER A 142 -4.39 11.91 15.53
CA SER A 142 -4.40 11.91 17.00
C SER A 142 -3.52 10.80 17.57
N CYS A 143 -3.48 9.65 16.91
CA CYS A 143 -2.63 8.51 17.29
C CYS A 143 -1.16 8.74 16.94
N LYS A 144 -0.86 9.11 15.69
CA LYS A 144 0.52 9.22 15.19
C LYS A 144 1.32 10.36 15.83
N GLY A 145 0.64 11.33 16.44
CA GLY A 145 1.29 12.51 17.00
C GLY A 145 1.88 13.44 15.93
N ASN A 146 2.61 14.46 16.37
CA ASN A 146 3.24 15.44 15.48
C ASN A 146 4.28 14.78 14.55
N ASP A 147 4.97 13.74 15.04
CA ASP A 147 6.09 13.11 14.33
C ASP A 147 5.67 12.00 13.38
N ASN A 148 4.37 11.79 13.19
CA ASN A 148 3.81 10.78 12.30
C ASN A 148 4.28 9.34 12.61
N GLN A 149 4.33 9.00 13.91
CA GLN A 149 4.85 7.74 14.42
C GLN A 149 4.03 6.52 13.96
N THR A 150 4.64 5.34 13.95
CA THR A 150 3.97 4.08 13.58
C THR A 150 2.95 3.64 14.63
N TYR A 151 3.31 3.76 15.91
CA TYR A 151 2.51 3.46 17.09
C TYR A 151 2.34 4.75 17.91
N GLU A 152 1.39 4.77 18.86
CA GLU A 152 1.14 5.94 19.72
C GLU A 152 2.40 6.42 20.46
N TYR A 153 3.27 5.48 20.82
CA TYR A 153 4.43 5.69 21.68
C TYR A 153 5.77 5.59 20.93
N GLY A 154 5.76 5.52 19.60
CA GLY A 154 6.98 5.51 18.80
C GLY A 154 6.91 4.65 17.55
N ASN A 155 8.08 4.36 16.97
CA ASN A 155 8.19 3.57 15.75
C ASN A 155 8.46 2.07 16.00
N GLY A 156 8.96 1.71 17.18
CA GLY A 156 9.21 0.32 17.57
C GLY A 156 8.02 -0.26 18.34
N TYR A 157 7.53 -1.42 17.93
CA TYR A 157 6.42 -2.11 18.57
C TYR A 157 6.78 -2.55 20.00
N GLN A 158 5.90 -2.25 20.96
CA GLN A 158 6.01 -2.66 22.35
C GLN A 158 4.65 -3.14 22.87
N ALA A 159 4.47 -4.45 22.95
CA ALA A 159 3.19 -5.07 23.29
C ALA A 159 2.60 -4.55 24.61
N ASP A 160 3.44 -4.39 25.63
CA ASP A 160 3.02 -4.07 27.00
C ASP A 160 2.51 -2.63 27.19
N VAL A 161 2.96 -1.69 26.36
CA VAL A 161 2.64 -0.25 26.51
C VAL A 161 1.13 -0.02 26.40
N CYS A 162 0.50 -0.61 25.37
CA CYS A 162 -0.95 -0.59 25.17
C CYS A 162 -1.61 -1.94 25.50
N GLY A 163 -0.85 -2.95 25.91
CA GLY A 163 -1.36 -4.31 26.13
C GLY A 163 -1.98 -4.93 24.87
N THR A 164 -1.38 -4.70 23.70
CA THR A 164 -1.82 -5.33 22.43
C THR A 164 -1.37 -6.79 22.36
N GLY A 165 -1.92 -7.59 21.44
CA GLY A 165 -1.54 -9.01 21.30
C GLY A 165 -2.46 -9.98 22.04
N ILE A 166 -3.64 -9.53 22.48
CA ILE A 166 -4.62 -10.38 23.18
C ILE A 166 -5.95 -10.44 22.42
N ALA A 167 -6.84 -11.33 22.85
CA ALA A 167 -8.18 -11.43 22.28
C ALA A 167 -8.97 -10.13 22.46
N ALA A 168 -9.65 -9.69 21.40
CA ALA A 168 -10.36 -8.41 21.36
C ALA A 168 -11.47 -8.30 22.43
N ASP A 169 -12.15 -9.41 22.73
CA ASP A 169 -13.19 -9.45 23.76
C ASP A 169 -12.60 -9.15 25.15
N ARG A 170 -11.42 -9.70 25.46
CA ARG A 170 -10.70 -9.44 26.70
C ARG A 170 -10.19 -8.00 26.76
N ALA A 171 -9.67 -7.49 25.65
CA ALA A 171 -9.20 -6.11 25.53
C ALA A 171 -10.32 -5.08 25.73
N ALA A 172 -11.50 -5.34 25.16
CA ALA A 172 -12.65 -4.43 25.21
C ALA A 172 -13.21 -4.18 26.62
N ARG A 173 -12.88 -5.03 27.59
CA ARG A 173 -13.30 -4.91 28.99
C ARG A 173 -12.30 -4.12 29.85
N ARG A 174 -11.25 -3.54 29.27
CA ARG A 174 -10.28 -2.74 30.01
C ARG A 174 -10.87 -1.37 30.39
N PRO A 175 -10.71 -0.92 31.64
CA PRO A 175 -11.01 0.45 32.01
C PRO A 175 -10.16 1.45 31.24
N ASN A 176 -10.77 2.57 30.88
CA ASN A 176 -10.08 3.73 30.31
C ASN A 176 -8.92 4.17 31.22
N GLY A 177 -7.76 4.40 30.63
CA GLY A 177 -6.56 4.88 31.31
C GLY A 177 -5.86 3.82 32.17
N GLU A 178 -6.27 2.54 32.14
CA GLU A 178 -5.53 1.44 32.78
C GLU A 178 -4.06 1.42 32.32
N ARG A 179 -3.84 1.74 31.03
CA ARG A 179 -2.52 1.83 30.40
C ARG A 179 -2.14 3.29 30.16
N SER A 180 -1.82 4.03 31.22
CA SER A 180 -1.47 5.45 31.14
C SER A 180 -0.25 5.78 30.24
N THR A 181 0.59 4.78 29.93
CA THR A 181 1.71 4.88 28.98
C THR A 181 1.29 4.69 27.52
N CYS A 182 0.10 4.14 27.26
CA CYS A 182 -0.51 4.07 25.93
C CYS A 182 -1.07 5.44 25.56
N LYS A 183 -0.16 6.34 25.21
CA LYS A 183 -0.45 7.76 25.04
C LYS A 183 0.29 8.29 23.82
N SER A 184 -0.44 8.96 22.94
CA SER A 184 0.14 9.59 21.76
C SER A 184 1.01 10.80 22.09
N GLY A 185 1.80 11.26 21.12
CA GLY A 185 2.55 12.52 21.23
C GLY A 185 1.68 13.76 21.47
N PHE A 186 0.37 13.70 21.18
CA PHE A 186 -0.60 14.75 21.53
C PHE A 186 -1.25 14.55 22.91
N GLY A 187 -1.01 13.42 23.57
CA GLY A 187 -1.54 13.13 24.89
C GLY A 187 -2.86 12.34 24.89
N VAL A 188 -3.32 11.88 23.73
CA VAL A 188 -4.55 11.06 23.60
C VAL A 188 -4.25 9.64 24.08
N ILE A 189 -5.14 9.04 24.87
CA ILE A 189 -4.90 7.75 25.55
C ILE A 189 -5.80 6.65 24.97
N ASP A 190 -5.30 5.41 25.04
CA ASP A 190 -5.98 4.18 24.65
C ASP A 190 -6.46 4.20 23.20
N MET A 191 -5.67 4.71 22.25
CA MET A 191 -6.07 4.61 20.83
C MET A 191 -5.95 3.16 20.33
N HIS A 192 -5.12 2.34 20.96
CA HIS A 192 -5.01 0.90 20.75
C HIS A 192 -5.06 0.16 22.07
N GLY A 193 -5.20 -1.16 21.98
CA GLY A 193 -5.17 -2.03 23.14
C GLY A 193 -6.53 -2.21 23.80
N GLY A 194 -7.51 -1.36 23.52
CA GLY A 194 -8.88 -1.50 24.00
C GLY A 194 -9.84 -1.96 22.91
N VAL A 195 -10.92 -1.21 22.75
CA VAL A 195 -11.98 -1.42 21.76
C VAL A 195 -11.55 -0.92 20.39
N TRP A 196 -12.14 -1.50 19.34
CA TRP A 196 -12.20 -0.85 18.04
C TRP A 196 -13.12 0.35 18.12
N GLU A 197 -12.80 1.42 17.41
CA GLU A 197 -13.53 2.68 17.51
C GLU A 197 -14.15 3.06 16.17
N TRP A 198 -15.46 3.28 16.16
CA TRP A 198 -16.14 3.87 15.02
C TRP A 198 -15.61 5.26 14.71
N THR A 199 -15.44 5.52 13.42
CA THR A 199 -15.21 6.84 12.85
C THR A 199 -16.37 7.22 11.94
N ASP A 200 -16.49 8.50 11.57
CA ASP A 200 -17.52 8.99 10.65
C ASP A 200 -17.22 8.70 9.18
N SER A 201 -16.02 8.16 8.89
CA SER A 201 -15.56 7.94 7.52
C SER A 201 -16.14 6.66 6.92
N PRO A 202 -16.53 6.69 5.63
CA PRO A 202 -16.83 5.46 4.90
C PRO A 202 -15.56 4.65 4.67
N TRP A 203 -15.69 3.34 4.50
CA TRP A 203 -14.60 2.47 4.09
C TRP A 203 -14.30 2.67 2.60
N ALA A 204 -13.58 3.73 2.26
CA ALA A 204 -13.22 4.08 0.89
C ALA A 204 -12.03 3.24 0.36
N ARG A 205 -12.10 1.91 0.48
CA ARG A 205 -11.12 0.97 -0.08
C ARG A 205 -11.87 -0.08 -0.89
N ARG A 206 -11.44 -0.36 -2.12
CA ARG A 206 -12.16 -1.18 -3.14
C ARG A 206 -13.52 -0.62 -3.59
N THR A 207 -14.38 -0.27 -2.66
CA THR A 207 -15.71 0.29 -2.94
C THR A 207 -15.89 1.60 -2.18
N HIS A 208 -16.43 2.63 -2.82
CA HIS A 208 -16.88 3.85 -2.11
C HIS A 208 -18.27 3.64 -1.49
N ASP A 209 -18.52 2.45 -0.94
CA ASP A 209 -19.81 2.09 -0.38
C ASP A 209 -19.98 2.71 1.02
N ALA A 210 -20.87 3.69 1.11
CA ALA A 210 -21.20 4.37 2.37
C ALA A 210 -21.86 3.44 3.42
N SER A 211 -22.29 2.24 3.02
CA SER A 211 -22.84 1.20 3.91
C SER A 211 -21.80 0.55 4.82
N VAL A 212 -20.50 0.76 4.53
CA VAL A 212 -19.37 0.27 5.31
C VAL A 212 -18.64 1.46 5.94
N GLY A 213 -18.42 1.41 7.26
CA GLY A 213 -17.70 2.42 8.02
C GLY A 213 -16.31 1.95 8.43
N VAL A 214 -15.42 2.92 8.70
CA VAL A 214 -14.07 2.65 9.20
C VAL A 214 -14.09 2.50 10.71
N LEU A 215 -13.52 1.40 11.18
CA LEU A 215 -13.07 1.18 12.56
C LEU A 215 -11.56 1.42 12.65
N ARG A 216 -11.11 2.00 13.75
CA ARG A 216 -9.69 2.20 14.09
C ARG A 216 -9.36 1.60 15.46
N GLY A 217 -8.07 1.42 15.74
CA GLY A 217 -7.62 1.01 17.08
C GLY A 217 -7.77 -0.47 17.36
N GLY A 218 -8.35 -0.79 18.52
CA GLY A 218 -8.66 -2.17 18.90
C GLY A 218 -7.46 -3.02 19.31
N ASN A 219 -7.68 -4.33 19.30
CA ASN A 219 -6.72 -5.34 19.74
C ASN A 219 -6.99 -6.68 19.05
N ALA A 220 -5.95 -7.50 18.94
CA ALA A 220 -5.95 -8.83 18.33
C ALA A 220 -4.67 -9.58 18.73
N LYS A 221 -4.63 -10.90 18.45
CA LYS A 221 -3.41 -11.72 18.65
C LYS A 221 -2.20 -11.17 17.88
N SER A 222 -2.41 -10.65 16.66
CA SER A 222 -1.37 -9.98 15.87
C SER A 222 -1.16 -8.54 16.35
N GLY A 223 -0.68 -8.40 17.59
CA GLY A 223 -0.55 -7.12 18.30
C GLY A 223 0.28 -6.08 17.54
N GLU A 224 1.36 -6.51 16.88
CA GLU A 224 2.23 -5.64 16.06
C GLU A 224 1.46 -4.97 14.90
N LEU A 225 0.47 -5.67 14.33
CA LEU A 225 -0.31 -5.18 13.20
C LEU A 225 -1.41 -4.24 13.65
N VAL A 226 -2.19 -4.69 14.63
CA VAL A 226 -3.37 -3.97 15.11
C VAL A 226 -2.97 -2.71 15.87
N GLY A 227 -1.83 -2.71 16.58
CA GLY A 227 -1.38 -1.56 17.36
C GLY A 227 -0.89 -0.36 16.54
N ARG A 228 -0.79 -0.47 15.22
CA ARG A 228 -0.29 0.60 14.35
C ARG A 228 -1.39 1.64 14.15
N CYS A 229 -1.03 2.91 14.27
CA CYS A 229 -1.96 4.02 14.05
C CYS A 229 -2.66 4.00 12.70
N ALA A 230 -1.99 3.46 11.67
CA ALA A 230 -2.52 3.33 10.32
C ALA A 230 -3.53 2.19 10.14
N ASN A 231 -3.59 1.24 11.09
CA ASN A 231 -4.45 0.08 10.96
C ASN A 231 -5.94 0.48 11.03
N ALA A 232 -6.74 -0.17 10.19
CA ALA A 232 -8.16 0.11 10.05
C ALA A 232 -8.90 -1.16 9.64
N LEU A 233 -10.20 -1.23 9.94
CA LEU A 233 -11.09 -2.30 9.48
C LEU A 233 -12.39 -1.72 8.92
N GLY A 234 -12.88 -2.30 7.82
CA GLY A 234 -14.20 -2.00 7.29
C GLY A 234 -15.27 -2.88 7.93
N ARG A 235 -16.36 -2.29 8.41
CA ARG A 235 -17.55 -3.02 8.89
C ARG A 235 -18.85 -2.35 8.43
N PRO A 236 -19.92 -3.13 8.14
CA PRO A 236 -21.23 -2.56 7.88
C PRO A 236 -21.66 -1.62 9.01
N VAL A 237 -22.20 -0.45 8.68
CA VAL A 237 -22.41 0.64 9.65
C VAL A 237 -23.41 0.30 10.76
N GLY A 238 -24.30 -0.67 10.51
CA GLY A 238 -25.24 -1.22 11.49
C GLY A 238 -24.64 -2.27 12.43
N THR A 239 -23.36 -2.65 12.26
CA THR A 239 -22.69 -3.66 13.08
C THR A 239 -22.61 -3.21 14.54
N LYS A 240 -22.95 -4.12 15.45
CA LYS A 240 -22.81 -3.94 16.91
C LYS A 240 -22.08 -5.13 17.49
N GLN A 241 -20.94 -4.91 18.14
CA GLN A 241 -20.18 -5.97 18.80
C GLN A 241 -19.61 -5.46 20.12
N ALA A 242 -19.42 -6.38 21.08
CA ALA A 242 -18.84 -6.07 22.38
C ALA A 242 -17.39 -5.54 22.30
N THR A 243 -16.75 -5.64 21.14
CA THR A 243 -15.39 -5.16 20.87
C THR A 243 -15.35 -3.81 20.16
N ILE A 244 -16.51 -3.25 19.82
CA ILE A 244 -16.65 -2.02 19.04
C ILE A 244 -17.29 -0.94 19.93
N GLY A 245 -16.54 0.13 20.17
CA GLY A 245 -16.95 1.37 20.80
C GLY A 245 -16.66 2.57 19.88
N PHE A 246 -16.32 3.72 20.47
CA PHE A 246 -16.05 4.96 19.75
C PHE A 246 -15.42 6.01 20.67
N ARG A 247 -14.91 7.09 20.07
CA ARG A 247 -14.59 8.34 20.77
C ARG A 247 -15.10 9.54 19.98
N CYS A 248 -15.32 10.67 20.67
CA CYS A 248 -15.88 11.86 20.03
C CYS A 248 -14.80 12.89 19.68
N CYS A 249 -15.06 13.64 18.61
CA CYS A 249 -14.31 14.82 18.20
C CYS A 249 -15.19 16.06 18.24
N ALA A 250 -14.58 17.25 18.21
CA ALA A 250 -15.30 18.51 18.12
C ALA A 250 -14.51 19.62 17.43
N GLY A 251 -15.20 20.70 17.08
CA GLY A 251 -14.66 21.75 16.23
C GLY A 251 -14.86 21.44 14.74
N PRO A 252 -14.22 22.22 13.85
CA PRO A 252 -14.30 22.01 12.40
C PRO A 252 -13.98 20.55 12.03
N ARG A 253 -14.74 19.99 11.09
CA ARG A 253 -14.47 18.65 10.54
C ARG A 253 -13.35 18.73 9.52
N ASN A 254 -12.43 17.78 9.56
CA ASN A 254 -11.48 17.58 8.47
C ASN A 254 -12.11 16.69 7.40
N ASP A 255 -12.51 17.31 6.29
CA ASP A 255 -13.21 16.64 5.18
C ASP A 255 -12.27 15.99 4.15
N ALA A 256 -10.96 16.07 4.36
CA ALA A 256 -9.99 15.45 3.46
C ALA A 256 -10.23 13.94 3.35
N ALA A 257 -10.13 13.44 2.13
CA ALA A 257 -10.21 12.02 1.82
C ALA A 257 -9.00 11.62 0.96
N VAL A 258 -8.48 10.43 1.23
CA VAL A 258 -7.46 9.80 0.41
C VAL A 258 -8.17 8.75 -0.42
N ASP A 259 -8.18 8.95 -1.73
CA ASP A 259 -8.69 7.94 -2.64
C ASP A 259 -7.71 6.76 -2.68
N PHE A 260 -8.24 5.56 -2.46
CA PHE A 260 -7.44 4.34 -2.39
C PHE A 260 -8.11 3.24 -3.21
N ASP A 261 -7.88 3.34 -4.51
CA ASP A 261 -8.28 2.33 -5.48
C ASP A 261 -7.43 1.07 -5.30
N VAL A 262 -8.07 -0.05 -4.96
CA VAL A 262 -7.40 -1.34 -4.75
C VAL A 262 -7.56 -2.16 -6.01
N ARG A 263 -6.45 -2.37 -6.70
CA ARG A 263 -6.42 -3.08 -7.99
C ARG A 263 -5.97 -4.52 -7.77
N ASP A 264 -6.82 -5.47 -8.16
CA ASP A 264 -6.45 -6.88 -8.21
C ASP A 264 -5.72 -7.17 -9.53
N GLN A 265 -4.60 -7.87 -9.44
CA GLN A 265 -3.76 -8.26 -10.57
C GLN A 265 -3.53 -9.77 -10.59
N GLN A 266 -2.95 -10.27 -11.69
CA GLN A 266 -2.54 -11.66 -11.77
C GLN A 266 -1.51 -11.93 -10.67
N ALA A 267 -1.75 -12.98 -9.89
CA ALA A 267 -0.96 -13.29 -8.70
C ALA A 267 0.52 -13.39 -9.04
N LEU A 268 0.88 -14.16 -10.05
CA LEU A 268 2.26 -14.34 -10.48
C LEU A 268 2.35 -14.26 -12.00
N GLU A 269 3.16 -13.33 -12.51
CA GLU A 269 3.32 -13.08 -13.94
C GLU A 269 4.81 -13.17 -14.31
N ARG A 270 5.18 -14.13 -15.17
CA ARG A 270 6.54 -14.22 -15.69
C ARG A 270 6.79 -13.07 -16.67
N ARG A 271 7.87 -12.32 -16.46
CA ARG A 271 8.27 -11.24 -17.36
C ARG A 271 9.10 -11.77 -18.53
N PRO A 272 8.95 -11.22 -19.76
CA PRO A 272 9.76 -11.59 -20.90
C PRO A 272 11.26 -11.31 -20.69
N ASP A 273 12.13 -12.17 -21.22
CA ASP A 273 13.59 -12.05 -21.01
C ASP A 273 14.16 -10.71 -21.55
N ARG A 274 13.53 -10.12 -22.58
CA ARG A 274 13.90 -8.80 -23.12
C ARG A 274 13.71 -7.63 -22.13
N GLU A 275 12.89 -7.82 -21.08
CA GLU A 275 12.63 -6.81 -20.05
C GLU A 275 13.55 -6.98 -18.83
N LEU A 276 14.29 -8.09 -18.76
CA LEU A 276 15.05 -8.49 -17.57
C LEU A 276 16.08 -7.46 -17.13
N GLU A 277 16.83 -6.88 -18.07
CA GLU A 277 17.83 -5.84 -17.77
C GLU A 277 17.17 -4.62 -17.11
N ALA A 278 16.05 -4.14 -17.67
CA ALA A 278 15.33 -2.99 -17.13
C ALA A 278 14.72 -3.29 -15.75
N LEU A 279 14.15 -4.49 -15.56
CA LEU A 279 13.54 -4.91 -14.29
C LEU A 279 14.57 -5.08 -13.18
N THR A 280 15.77 -5.56 -13.51
CA THR A 280 16.83 -5.86 -12.53
C THR A 280 17.84 -4.72 -12.37
N ALA A 281 17.78 -3.67 -13.19
CA ALA A 281 18.61 -2.48 -13.03
C ALA A 281 18.54 -1.86 -11.60
N PRO A 282 17.37 -1.74 -10.95
CA PRO A 282 17.28 -1.27 -9.57
C PRO A 282 17.97 -2.18 -8.53
N LEU A 283 18.26 -3.44 -8.89
CA LEU A 283 18.86 -4.42 -8.00
C LEU A 283 20.40 -4.36 -8.03
N ALA A 284 21.00 -3.56 -8.91
CA ALA A 284 22.45 -3.46 -9.06
C ALA A 284 23.16 -3.25 -7.71
N ASP A 285 22.65 -2.35 -6.87
CA ASP A 285 23.25 -2.04 -5.57
C ASP A 285 23.18 -3.22 -4.59
N ILE A 286 22.09 -3.99 -4.60
CA ILE A 286 21.90 -5.12 -3.66
C ILE A 286 22.68 -6.37 -4.07
N THR A 287 23.01 -6.54 -5.36
CA THR A 287 23.73 -7.73 -5.86
C THR A 287 25.07 -7.96 -5.16
N THR A 288 25.72 -6.89 -4.70
CA THR A 288 27.02 -6.93 -4.01
C THR A 288 26.97 -7.52 -2.60
N THR A 289 25.77 -7.70 -2.05
CA THR A 289 25.55 -8.18 -0.66
C THR A 289 24.72 -9.46 -0.60
N LEU A 290 24.44 -10.07 -1.77
CA LEU A 290 23.70 -11.31 -1.81
C LEU A 290 24.48 -12.42 -1.08
N TRP A 291 23.76 -13.31 -0.40
CA TRP A 291 24.31 -14.45 0.34
C TRP A 291 25.18 -14.11 1.57
N GLY A 292 25.34 -12.82 1.91
CA GLY A 292 25.96 -12.39 3.17
C GLY A 292 27.48 -12.63 3.27
N SER A 293 28.16 -13.02 2.19
CA SER A 293 29.61 -13.26 2.21
C SER A 293 30.38 -12.03 1.71
N ARG A 294 31.40 -11.61 2.47
CA ARG A 294 32.44 -10.66 1.98
C ARG A 294 33.31 -11.28 0.87
N GLU A 295 33.22 -12.59 0.67
CA GLU A 295 34.05 -13.37 -0.27
C GLU A 295 33.57 -13.32 -1.73
N THR A 296 32.34 -12.86 -2.00
CA THR A 296 31.77 -12.77 -3.36
C THR A 296 31.99 -11.42 -4.05
N GLN A 297 32.88 -10.56 -3.52
CA GLN A 297 33.30 -9.31 -4.19
C GLN A 297 33.82 -9.48 -5.63
N ALA A 298 34.01 -10.73 -6.12
CA ALA A 298 34.50 -11.05 -7.45
C ALA A 298 33.50 -11.73 -8.41
N SER A 299 32.31 -12.16 -7.97
CA SER A 299 31.32 -12.83 -8.84
C SER A 299 30.18 -11.88 -9.20
N ALA A 300 30.13 -11.44 -10.47
CA ALA A 300 28.96 -10.76 -11.00
C ALA A 300 27.76 -11.73 -10.93
N TYR A 301 26.76 -11.44 -10.10
CA TYR A 301 25.52 -12.18 -10.09
C TYR A 301 24.71 -11.81 -11.34
N GLU A 302 24.30 -12.80 -12.11
CA GLU A 302 23.57 -12.61 -13.36
C GLU A 302 22.14 -13.10 -13.18
N PHE A 303 21.18 -12.18 -13.25
CA PHE A 303 19.78 -12.51 -13.30
C PHE A 303 19.43 -13.09 -14.68
N GLN A 304 18.59 -14.12 -14.69
CA GLN A 304 18.21 -14.87 -15.89
C GLN A 304 16.69 -14.97 -16.08
N ARG A 305 15.90 -14.82 -15.01
CA ARG A 305 14.44 -14.86 -15.08
C ARG A 305 13.84 -13.89 -14.05
N ALA A 306 12.69 -13.31 -14.36
CA ALA A 306 11.98 -12.42 -13.45
C ALA A 306 10.46 -12.62 -13.49
N TRP A 307 9.81 -12.32 -12.38
CA TRP A 307 8.35 -12.32 -12.21
C TRP A 307 7.91 -11.07 -11.47
N HIS A 308 6.74 -10.55 -11.84
CA HIS A 308 5.97 -9.71 -10.93
C HIS A 308 5.07 -10.61 -10.09
N TRP A 309 5.06 -10.38 -8.79
CA TRP A 309 4.26 -11.09 -7.82
C TRP A 309 3.36 -10.12 -7.07
N HIS A 310 2.06 -10.38 -7.13
CA HIS A 310 0.98 -9.60 -6.54
C HIS A 310 0.28 -10.45 -5.47
N PRO A 311 0.84 -10.53 -4.25
CA PRO A 311 0.29 -11.37 -3.18
C PRO A 311 -1.06 -10.82 -2.65
N VAL A 312 -1.25 -9.51 -2.75
CA VAL A 312 -2.47 -8.78 -2.38
C VAL A 312 -2.65 -7.59 -3.33
N GLY A 313 -3.85 -6.98 -3.33
CA GLY A 313 -4.08 -5.75 -4.09
C GLY A 313 -3.13 -4.63 -3.66
N ASN A 314 -2.69 -3.82 -4.63
CA ASN A 314 -1.75 -2.70 -4.42
C ASN A 314 -0.38 -3.08 -3.83
N GLU A 315 0.02 -4.34 -3.94
CA GLU A 315 1.38 -4.80 -3.64
C GLU A 315 1.95 -5.49 -4.88
N GLU A 316 3.06 -4.97 -5.40
CA GLU A 316 3.83 -5.57 -6.49
C GLU A 316 5.25 -5.82 -5.98
N LEU A 317 5.69 -7.07 -6.07
CA LEU A 317 7.04 -7.50 -5.73
C LEU A 317 7.73 -8.04 -6.97
N LEU A 318 9.02 -7.74 -7.10
CA LEU A 318 9.86 -8.33 -8.13
C LEU A 318 10.57 -9.55 -7.56
N ILE A 319 10.33 -10.70 -8.19
CA ILE A 319 11.10 -11.93 -7.96
C ILE A 319 12.10 -12.05 -9.11
N ALA A 320 13.39 -12.01 -8.79
CA ALA A 320 14.47 -12.18 -9.75
C ALA A 320 15.29 -13.42 -9.41
N LEU A 321 15.54 -14.26 -10.41
CA LEU A 321 16.32 -15.49 -10.29
C LEU A 321 17.61 -15.35 -11.06
N GLY A 322 18.70 -15.85 -10.51
CA GLY A 322 20.01 -15.73 -11.14
C GLY A 322 21.03 -16.69 -10.57
N CYS A 323 22.25 -16.59 -11.08
CA CYS A 323 23.40 -17.35 -10.61
C CYS A 323 24.67 -16.51 -10.67
N GLU A 324 25.68 -16.87 -9.88
CA GLU A 324 27.01 -16.27 -9.95
C GLU A 324 27.75 -16.63 -11.25
N ARG A 325 28.26 -15.62 -11.97
CA ARG A 325 28.91 -15.78 -13.29
C ARG A 325 30.32 -16.41 -13.25
N ARG A 326 30.96 -16.48 -12.07
CA ARG A 326 32.33 -17.01 -11.90
C ARG A 326 32.48 -17.76 -10.58
N GLY A 327 32.43 -19.10 -10.59
CA GLY A 327 32.72 -19.85 -9.36
C GLY A 327 32.65 -21.37 -9.43
N GLY A 328 33.64 -22.02 -10.06
CA GLY A 328 34.00 -23.42 -9.79
C GLY A 328 32.85 -24.46 -9.82
N PRO A 329 33.02 -25.64 -9.21
CA PRO A 329 31.99 -26.68 -9.15
C PRO A 329 30.75 -26.32 -8.28
N TRP A 330 30.66 -25.09 -7.77
CA TRP A 330 29.62 -24.66 -6.82
C TRP A 330 28.96 -23.33 -7.23
N ALA A 331 28.58 -23.17 -8.51
CA ALA A 331 27.79 -22.01 -8.93
C ALA A 331 26.57 -21.83 -8.00
N HIS A 332 26.45 -20.66 -7.36
CA HIS A 332 25.34 -20.37 -6.47
C HIS A 332 24.22 -19.69 -7.25
N CYS A 333 23.12 -20.40 -7.44
CA CYS A 333 21.88 -19.87 -7.94
C CYS A 333 20.91 -19.57 -6.79
N GLY A 334 19.97 -18.64 -6.99
CA GLY A 334 18.99 -18.35 -5.97
C GLY A 334 17.84 -17.45 -6.40
N VAL A 335 16.98 -17.20 -5.42
CA VAL A 335 15.81 -16.33 -5.51
C VAL A 335 16.10 -15.03 -4.77
N VAL A 336 15.78 -13.90 -5.40
CA VAL A 336 15.81 -12.58 -4.80
C VAL A 336 14.41 -11.98 -4.89
N VAL A 337 13.81 -11.63 -3.76
CA VAL A 337 12.50 -10.98 -3.68
C VAL A 337 12.69 -9.55 -3.22
N THR A 338 12.21 -8.60 -4.02
CA THR A 338 12.37 -7.17 -3.76
C THR A 338 11.06 -6.42 -3.91
N ARG A 339 10.95 -5.30 -3.23
CA ARG A 339 9.98 -4.25 -3.52
C ARG A 339 10.69 -3.13 -4.25
N VAL A 340 10.23 -2.76 -5.44
CA VAL A 340 10.77 -1.60 -6.17
C VAL A 340 9.81 -0.44 -5.99
N TYR A 341 10.30 0.66 -5.41
CA TYR A 341 9.50 1.86 -5.20
C TYR A 341 10.32 3.09 -5.60
N GLU A 342 9.73 3.94 -6.45
CA GLU A 342 10.41 5.13 -7.02
C GLU A 342 11.81 4.80 -7.60
N GLY A 343 11.93 3.66 -8.28
CA GLY A 343 13.17 3.21 -8.91
C GLY A 343 14.21 2.62 -7.96
N LYS A 344 13.92 2.50 -6.66
CA LYS A 344 14.82 1.90 -5.67
C LYS A 344 14.33 0.53 -5.23
N ALA A 345 15.21 -0.46 -5.29
CA ALA A 345 14.91 -1.80 -4.78
C ALA A 345 15.18 -1.91 -3.29
N MET A 346 14.20 -2.44 -2.56
CA MET A 346 14.35 -2.89 -1.18
C MET A 346 14.34 -4.41 -1.15
N LEU A 347 15.42 -5.01 -0.64
CA LEU A 347 15.53 -6.45 -0.48
C LEU A 347 14.59 -6.93 0.64
N LEU A 348 13.67 -7.83 0.31
CA LEU A 348 12.73 -8.43 1.28
C LEU A 348 13.17 -9.83 1.71
N ALA A 349 13.65 -10.63 0.76
CA ALA A 349 14.18 -11.95 1.03
C ALA A 349 15.17 -12.36 -0.07
N GLN A 350 16.10 -13.22 0.32
CA GLN A 350 16.98 -13.94 -0.60
C GLN A 350 17.27 -15.33 -0.05
N PHE A 351 17.33 -16.34 -0.91
CA PHE A 351 17.76 -17.68 -0.53
C PHE A 351 18.36 -18.45 -1.70
N ALA A 352 19.37 -19.27 -1.42
CA ALA A 352 20.04 -20.09 -2.41
C ALA A 352 19.21 -21.32 -2.80
N THR A 353 19.34 -21.75 -4.06
CA THR A 353 18.63 -22.89 -4.65
C THR A 353 19.57 -23.93 -5.26
N GLY A 354 20.86 -23.85 -4.92
CA GLY A 354 21.88 -24.79 -5.37
C GLY A 354 22.49 -24.40 -6.71
N ALA A 355 22.79 -25.39 -7.54
CA ALA A 355 23.60 -25.23 -8.77
C ALA A 355 22.80 -24.82 -10.01
N HIS A 356 21.47 -24.78 -9.90
CA HIS A 356 20.57 -24.51 -11.02
C HIS A 356 19.59 -23.39 -10.69
N ILE A 357 19.19 -22.65 -11.72
CA ILE A 357 18.14 -21.65 -11.64
C ILE A 357 16.86 -22.35 -11.17
N PRO A 358 16.22 -21.87 -10.11
CA PRO A 358 15.05 -22.55 -9.58
C PRO A 358 13.84 -22.33 -10.47
N ASP A 359 12.86 -23.22 -10.32
CA ASP A 359 11.51 -22.96 -10.78
C ASP A 359 10.69 -22.36 -9.64
N VAL A 360 9.88 -21.34 -9.94
CA VAL A 360 8.95 -20.72 -9.00
C VAL A 360 7.53 -21.14 -9.37
N ILE A 361 6.82 -21.67 -8.38
CA ILE A 361 5.50 -22.28 -8.53
C ILE A 361 4.54 -21.52 -7.59
N ALA A 362 3.42 -21.08 -8.13
CA ALA A 362 2.32 -20.52 -7.34
C ALA A 362 1.39 -21.62 -6.84
N PHE A 363 0.78 -21.40 -5.68
CA PHE A 363 -0.30 -22.24 -5.18
C PHE A 363 -1.63 -21.67 -5.70
N ASP A 364 -2.50 -22.56 -6.19
CA ASP A 364 -3.74 -22.15 -6.87
C ASP A 364 -4.73 -21.45 -5.91
N ASP A 365 -4.71 -21.82 -4.63
CA ASP A 365 -5.61 -21.35 -3.58
C ASP A 365 -5.03 -20.23 -2.71
N ASP A 366 -3.71 -19.99 -2.79
CA ASP A 366 -3.04 -18.96 -2.00
C ASP A 366 -2.03 -18.15 -2.82
N LYS A 367 -2.46 -16.96 -3.25
CA LYS A 367 -1.62 -15.99 -3.98
C LYS A 367 -0.44 -15.48 -3.16
N ARG A 368 -0.49 -15.60 -1.83
CA ARG A 368 0.58 -15.15 -0.91
C ARG A 368 1.64 -16.21 -0.70
N HIS A 369 1.45 -17.42 -1.21
CA HIS A 369 2.36 -18.54 -1.03
C HIS A 369 2.96 -18.93 -2.37
N LEU A 370 4.29 -18.98 -2.45
CA LEU A 370 5.04 -19.48 -3.59
C LEU A 370 6.04 -20.54 -3.14
N ARG A 371 6.43 -21.41 -4.07
CA ARG A 371 7.46 -22.44 -3.87
C ARG A 371 8.58 -22.28 -4.87
N ALA A 372 9.81 -22.31 -4.39
CA ALA A 372 11.00 -22.44 -5.21
C ALA A 372 11.53 -23.88 -5.15
N ARG A 373 11.76 -24.49 -6.32
CA ARG A 373 12.40 -25.81 -6.44
C ARG A 373 13.85 -25.64 -6.87
N GLY A 374 14.77 -26.12 -6.03
CA GLY A 374 16.21 -26.09 -6.28
C GLY A 374 16.79 -27.50 -6.42
N MET A 375 18.09 -27.54 -6.73
CA MET A 375 18.85 -28.78 -6.84
C MET A 375 20.29 -28.54 -6.40
N ASP A 376 20.76 -29.37 -5.48
CA ASP A 376 22.15 -29.43 -5.03
C ASP A 376 22.72 -30.85 -5.18
N ILE A 377 23.93 -31.07 -4.67
CA ILE A 377 24.60 -32.38 -4.70
C ILE A 377 23.84 -33.50 -3.98
N ARG A 378 22.89 -33.16 -3.11
CA ARG A 378 22.05 -34.12 -2.38
C ARG A 378 20.72 -34.38 -3.10
N GLY A 379 20.52 -33.79 -4.29
CA GLY A 379 19.32 -33.93 -5.09
C GLY A 379 18.40 -32.72 -5.02
N THR A 380 17.13 -32.92 -5.40
CA THR A 380 16.11 -31.87 -5.41
C THR A 380 15.69 -31.48 -4.00
N PHE A 381 15.38 -30.21 -3.83
CA PHE A 381 14.78 -29.68 -2.61
C PHE A 381 13.84 -28.54 -2.95
N GLN A 382 13.01 -28.16 -1.99
CA GLN A 382 12.07 -27.06 -2.12
C GLN A 382 12.13 -26.14 -0.92
N ARG A 383 11.86 -24.86 -1.17
CA ARG A 383 11.63 -23.85 -0.14
C ARG A 383 10.37 -23.10 -0.49
N ASP A 384 9.53 -22.92 0.52
CA ASP A 384 8.34 -22.10 0.40
C ASP A 384 8.65 -20.69 0.87
N PHE A 385 8.02 -19.71 0.24
CA PHE A 385 8.09 -18.34 0.69
C PHE A 385 6.72 -17.67 0.60
N GLU A 386 6.42 -16.91 1.64
CA GLU A 386 5.08 -16.40 1.92
C GLU A 386 5.12 -14.89 2.16
N TYR A 387 4.19 -14.16 1.57
CA TYR A 387 3.97 -12.75 1.85
C TYR A 387 3.15 -12.59 3.13
N VAL A 388 3.78 -12.00 4.15
CA VAL A 388 3.19 -11.80 5.48
C VAL A 388 3.33 -10.32 5.86
N TYR A 389 2.26 -9.56 5.62
CA TYR A 389 2.12 -8.16 6.03
C TYR A 389 3.29 -7.25 5.61
N GLY A 390 3.64 -7.29 4.33
CA GLY A 390 4.72 -6.48 3.76
C GLY A 390 6.12 -7.09 3.89
N ARG A 391 6.25 -8.25 4.57
CA ARG A 391 7.48 -9.03 4.72
C ARG A 391 7.38 -10.34 3.95
N ILE A 392 8.53 -10.97 3.69
CA ILE A 392 8.61 -12.32 3.12
C ILE A 392 9.15 -13.28 4.16
N LYS A 393 8.38 -14.32 4.48
CA LYS A 393 8.81 -15.44 5.31
C LYS A 393 9.28 -16.56 4.39
N VAL A 394 10.48 -17.09 4.63
CA VAL A 394 11.02 -18.23 3.88
C VAL A 394 11.08 -19.43 4.81
N THR A 395 10.59 -20.59 4.37
CA THR A 395 10.65 -21.82 5.15
C THR A 395 12.03 -22.45 5.11
N GLU A 396 12.25 -23.41 6.01
CA GLU A 396 13.39 -24.31 5.91
C GLU A 396 13.32 -25.15 4.63
N GLU A 397 14.46 -25.69 4.25
CA GLU A 397 14.60 -26.61 3.13
C GLU A 397 13.85 -27.92 3.41
N ALA A 398 12.97 -28.30 2.49
CA ALA A 398 12.30 -29.59 2.51
C ALA A 398 12.78 -30.45 1.33
N ARG A 399 13.00 -31.74 1.57
CA ARG A 399 13.34 -32.73 0.54
C ARG A 399 12.18 -33.71 0.36
N PRO A 400 11.88 -34.12 -0.88
CA PRO A 400 10.86 -35.13 -1.15
C PRO A 400 11.12 -36.47 -0.46
#